data_AF-V6IXZ0-F1
#
_entry.id   AF-V6IXZ0-F1
#
_cell.length_a   1.000
_cell.length_b   1.000
_cell.length_c   1.000
_cell.angle_alpha   90.00
_cell.angle_beta   90.00
_cell.angle_gamma   90.00
#
_symmetry.space_group_name_H-M   'P 1'
#
loop_
_entity.id
_entity.type
_entity.pdbx_description
1 polymer ?
#
loop_
_entity_poly.entity_id
_entity_poly.type
_entity_poly.pdbx_seq_one_letter_code
_entity_poly.pdbx_strand_id
1 'polypeptide(L)'
;MHKYFDLFFFYCERWAINIIIAPFFIFCIYNHICSVLKLKIPYSLQLDNWISNSASSTVMNLQGTLLTIASILIGIYFSMFTFLITINKESILVKISQKNFNKLLKFITFAFAGSFIYIFASLVTAFVYSPKEAPNYYFTLFTIIIIAYMILSSLRIGFVLFVSFIVDLKQITLHVEDEKSVERRNNEIMERLDTYLQYTESERGRAAASRINQLNEERHSSNNGNN
;
A
#
# COMPACT_ATOMS: atom_id res chain seq x y z
N MET A 1 13.28 -13.90 20.06
CA MET A 1 13.70 -13.89 18.64
C MET A 1 12.98 -12.82 17.79
N HIS A 2 11.78 -12.36 18.16
CA HIS A 2 11.04 -11.30 17.42
C HIS A 2 11.69 -9.89 17.43
N LYS A 3 12.21 -9.41 18.57
CA LYS A 3 12.71 -8.03 18.71
C LYS A 3 13.90 -7.65 17.81
N TYR A 4 14.82 -8.59 17.57
CA TYR A 4 16.00 -8.33 16.73
C TYR A 4 15.67 -8.33 15.24
N PHE A 5 14.68 -9.13 14.83
CA PHE A 5 14.18 -9.15 13.46
C PHE A 5 13.47 -7.84 13.13
N ASP A 6 12.66 -7.31 14.05
CA ASP A 6 11.96 -6.03 13.87
C ASP A 6 12.92 -4.84 13.81
N LEU A 7 14.00 -4.85 14.59
CA LEU A 7 15.03 -3.81 14.57
C LEU A 7 15.87 -3.83 13.30
N PHE A 8 16.29 -5.02 12.86
CA PHE A 8 17.02 -5.21 11.60
C PHE A 8 16.16 -4.81 10.40
N PHE A 9 14.88 -5.21 10.41
CA PHE A 9 13.90 -4.82 9.40
C PHE A 9 13.75 -3.29 9.35
N PHE A 10 13.58 -2.63 10.50
CA PHE A 10 13.44 -1.17 10.55
C PHE A 10 14.70 -0.43 10.07
N TYR A 11 15.89 -0.97 10.34
CA TYR A 11 17.15 -0.37 9.92
C TYR A 11 17.38 -0.53 8.40
N CYS A 12 17.18 -1.74 7.87
CA CYS A 12 17.19 -2.00 6.42
C CYS A 12 16.12 -1.18 5.71
N GLU A 13 14.89 -1.14 6.25
CA GLU A 13 13.79 -0.37 5.69
C GLU A 13 14.21 1.10 5.54
N ARG A 14 14.73 1.76 6.58
CA ARG A 14 15.00 3.19 6.52
C ARG A 14 16.25 3.57 5.72
N TRP A 15 17.29 2.75 5.74
CA TRP A 15 18.61 3.14 5.22
C TRP A 15 19.12 2.31 4.05
N ALA A 16 18.52 1.18 3.67
CA ALA A 16 19.10 0.28 2.66
C ALA A 16 19.39 0.96 1.31
N ILE A 17 18.45 1.77 0.81
CA ILE A 17 18.64 2.47 -0.48
C ILE A 17 19.81 3.45 -0.39
N ASN A 18 19.88 4.24 0.68
CA ASN A 18 20.96 5.22 0.88
C ASN A 18 22.31 4.54 1.13
N ILE A 19 22.33 3.44 1.89
CA ILE A 19 23.54 2.65 2.14
C ILE A 19 24.07 2.01 0.87
N ILE A 20 23.22 1.69 -0.11
CA ILE A 20 23.67 1.12 -1.39
C ILE A 20 24.12 2.23 -2.35
N ILE A 21 23.33 3.30 -2.49
CA ILE A 21 23.56 4.34 -3.50
C ILE A 21 24.67 5.31 -3.10
N ALA A 22 24.72 5.76 -1.84
CA ALA A 22 25.67 6.78 -1.41
C ALA A 22 27.14 6.35 -1.52
N PRO A 23 27.58 5.17 -1.04
CA PRO A 23 28.97 4.76 -1.19
C PRO A 23 29.34 4.47 -2.65
N PHE A 24 28.40 3.94 -3.45
CA PHE A 24 28.61 3.77 -4.88
C PHE A 24 28.87 5.13 -5.56
N PHE A 25 28.09 6.15 -5.22
CA PHE A 25 28.26 7.50 -5.76
C PHE A 25 29.59 8.15 -5.34
N ILE A 26 29.93 8.07 -4.05
CA ILE A 26 31.20 8.58 -3.53
C ILE A 26 32.38 7.89 -4.24
N PHE A 27 32.29 6.57 -4.44
CA PHE A 27 33.30 5.80 -5.16
C PHE A 27 33.44 6.23 -6.63
N CYS A 28 32.33 6.47 -7.34
CA CYS A 28 32.38 6.94 -8.73
C CYS A 28 32.98 8.36 -8.84
N ILE A 29 32.57 9.29 -7.98
CA ILE A 29 33.13 10.66 -7.96
C ILE A 29 34.63 10.62 -7.64
N TYR A 30 35.02 9.84 -6.63
CA TYR A 30 36.42 9.69 -6.25
C TYR A 30 37.27 9.17 -7.41
N ASN A 31 36.78 8.16 -8.13
CA ASN A 31 37.46 7.63 -9.31
C ASN A 31 37.55 8.67 -10.44
N HIS A 32 36.48 9.44 -10.67
CA HIS A 32 36.49 10.49 -11.69
C HIS A 32 37.49 11.62 -11.35
N ILE A 33 37.53 12.08 -10.10
CA ILE A 33 38.51 13.08 -9.65
C ILE A 33 39.94 12.55 -9.80
N CYS A 34 40.19 11.29 -9.43
CA CYS A 34 41.50 10.65 -9.61
C CYS A 34 41.92 10.58 -11.09
N SER A 35 40.97 10.28 -11.99
CA SER A 35 41.16 10.24 -13.44
C SER A 35 41.52 11.62 -14.00
N VAL A 36 40.74 12.66 -13.63
CA VAL A 36 40.96 14.05 -14.07
C VAL A 36 42.30 14.61 -13.59
N LEU A 37 42.72 14.27 -12.37
CA LEU A 37 44.02 14.66 -11.81
C LEU A 37 45.20 13.83 -12.38
N LYS A 38 44.94 12.89 -13.30
CA LYS A 38 45.94 12.00 -13.92
C LYS A 38 46.80 11.27 -12.89
N LEU A 39 46.25 10.98 -11.71
CA LEU A 39 46.91 10.14 -10.72
C LEU A 39 47.04 8.74 -11.33
N LYS A 40 48.25 8.18 -11.38
CA LYS A 40 48.55 6.85 -11.95
C LYS A 40 48.01 5.71 -11.06
N ILE A 41 46.71 5.71 -10.80
CA ILE A 41 46.00 4.62 -10.15
C ILE A 41 45.45 3.72 -11.27
N PRO A 42 45.94 2.48 -11.41
CA PRO A 42 45.70 1.64 -12.59
C PRO A 42 44.21 1.33 -12.85
N TYR A 43 43.37 1.37 -11.82
CA TYR A 43 41.95 1.05 -11.92
C TYR A 43 41.04 2.26 -12.22
N SER A 44 41.52 3.48 -11.99
CA SER A 44 40.70 4.70 -12.11
C SER A 44 40.31 4.99 -13.56
N LEU A 45 41.28 4.91 -14.48
CA LEU A 45 41.08 5.19 -15.91
C LEU A 45 40.17 4.14 -16.59
N GLN A 46 40.26 2.87 -16.18
CA GLN A 46 39.44 1.80 -16.73
C GLN A 46 37.96 1.96 -16.34
N LEU A 47 37.69 2.28 -15.08
CA LEU A 47 36.34 2.54 -14.59
C LEU A 47 35.73 3.78 -15.24
N ASP A 48 36.49 4.86 -15.36
CA ASP A 48 36.03 6.11 -15.95
C ASP A 48 35.69 5.94 -17.46
N ASN A 49 36.53 5.20 -18.19
CA ASN A 49 36.27 4.83 -19.58
C ASN A 49 35.08 3.88 -19.71
N TRP A 50 34.91 2.93 -18.79
CA TRP A 50 33.77 2.01 -18.81
C TRP A 50 32.45 2.75 -18.57
N ILE A 51 32.40 3.70 -17.61
CA ILE A 51 31.21 4.51 -17.35
C ILE A 51 30.89 5.39 -18.57
N SER A 52 31.90 6.08 -19.11
CA SER A 52 31.72 7.02 -20.22
C SER A 52 31.31 6.35 -21.52
N ASN A 53 31.82 5.15 -21.81
CA ASN A 53 31.61 4.49 -23.10
C ASN A 53 30.60 3.34 -22.99
N SER A 54 30.88 2.34 -22.16
CA SER A 54 30.07 1.12 -22.08
C SER A 54 28.76 1.34 -21.34
N ALA A 55 28.79 2.01 -20.18
CA ALA A 55 27.57 2.26 -19.42
C ALA A 55 26.66 3.28 -20.14
N SER A 56 27.23 4.36 -20.68
CA SER A 56 26.50 5.35 -21.49
C SER A 56 25.78 4.71 -22.69
N SER A 57 26.50 3.93 -23.51
CA SER A 57 25.91 3.27 -24.67
C SER A 57 24.84 2.25 -24.28
N THR A 58 25.04 1.51 -23.20
CA THR A 58 24.03 0.57 -22.68
C THR A 58 22.76 1.29 -22.22
N VAL A 59 22.90 2.41 -21.51
CA VAL A 59 21.75 3.21 -21.05
C VAL A 59 20.99 3.82 -22.23
N MET A 60 21.69 4.32 -23.27
CA MET A 60 21.04 4.81 -24.49
C MET A 60 20.31 3.70 -25.24
N ASN A 61 20.95 2.54 -25.42
CA ASN A 61 20.35 1.40 -26.14
C ASN A 61 19.11 0.84 -25.42
N LEU A 62 19.10 0.86 -24.09
CA LEU A 62 17.99 0.36 -23.27
C LEU A 62 16.99 1.45 -22.86
N GLN A 63 17.18 2.70 -23.29
CA GLN A 63 16.38 3.85 -22.84
C GLN A 63 14.87 3.62 -23.08
N GLY A 64 14.49 3.11 -24.25
CA GLY A 64 13.07 2.82 -24.55
C GLY A 64 12.47 1.75 -23.63
N THR A 65 13.22 0.68 -23.36
CA THR A 65 12.80 -0.40 -22.44
C THR A 65 12.67 0.12 -21.02
N LEU A 66 13.64 0.92 -20.55
CA LEU A 66 13.62 1.51 -19.22
C LEU A 66 12.46 2.50 -19.04
N LEU A 67 12.15 3.30 -20.07
CA LEU A 67 11.00 4.21 -20.07
C LEU A 67 9.67 3.44 -19.97
N THR A 68 9.59 2.32 -20.67
CA THR A 68 8.43 1.40 -20.60
C THR A 68 8.28 0.82 -19.19
N ILE A 69 9.38 0.32 -18.60
CA ILE A 69 9.39 -0.20 -17.22
C ILE A 69 8.95 0.89 -16.24
N ALA A 70 9.50 2.10 -16.35
CA ALA A 70 9.13 3.22 -15.49
C ALA A 70 7.63 3.56 -15.59
N SER A 71 7.07 3.52 -16.81
CA SER A 71 5.64 3.76 -17.05
C SER A 71 4.76 2.67 -16.43
N ILE A 72 5.16 1.40 -16.52
CA ILE A 72 4.46 0.29 -15.87
C ILE A 72 4.50 0.45 -14.33
N LEU A 73 5.66 0.80 -13.77
CA LEU A 73 5.81 1.01 -12.33
C LEU A 73 4.89 2.14 -11.84
N ILE A 74 4.79 3.24 -12.58
CA ILE A 74 3.85 4.33 -12.29
C ILE A 74 2.41 3.81 -12.21
N GLY A 75 1.98 2.99 -13.17
CA GLY A 75 0.65 2.39 -13.17
C GLY A 75 0.39 1.47 -11.97
N ILE A 76 1.38 0.65 -11.59
CA ILE A 76 1.31 -0.19 -10.39
C ILE A 76 1.19 0.67 -9.13
N TYR A 77 2.00 1.72 -8.99
CA TYR A 77 1.96 2.60 -7.82
C TYR A 77 0.64 3.36 -7.70
N PHE A 78 0.09 3.84 -8.82
CA PHE A 78 -1.22 4.49 -8.84
C PHE A 78 -2.34 3.52 -8.43
N SER A 79 -2.27 2.28 -8.90
CA SER A 79 -3.22 1.22 -8.54
C SER A 79 -3.13 0.88 -7.04
N MET A 80 -1.91 0.74 -6.50
CA MET A 80 -1.69 0.52 -5.07
C MET A 80 -2.19 1.68 -4.22
N PHE A 81 -1.97 2.92 -4.66
CA PHE A 81 -2.45 4.11 -3.97
C PHE A 81 -3.99 4.12 -3.89
N THR A 82 -4.65 3.83 -5.01
CA THR A 82 -6.11 3.72 -5.08
C THR A 82 -6.64 2.61 -4.17
N PHE A 83 -6.02 1.42 -4.23
CA PHE A 83 -6.37 0.28 -3.39
C PHE A 83 -6.26 0.61 -1.89
N LEU A 84 -5.16 1.24 -1.47
CA LEU A 84 -4.94 1.65 -0.09
C LEU A 84 -5.95 2.71 0.38
N ILE A 85 -6.34 3.65 -0.48
CA ILE A 85 -7.36 4.66 -0.16
C ILE A 85 -8.74 4.02 0.01
N THR A 86 -9.12 3.12 -0.88
CA THR A 86 -10.44 2.46 -0.84
C THR A 86 -10.58 1.63 0.43
N ILE A 87 -9.55 0.88 0.81
CA ILE A 87 -9.53 0.08 2.04
C ILE A 87 -9.73 0.94 3.30
N ASN A 88 -9.12 2.13 3.33
CA ASN A 88 -9.23 3.04 4.47
C ASN A 88 -10.66 3.58 4.69
N LYS A 89 -11.54 3.51 3.69
CA LYS A 89 -12.92 4.02 3.79
C LYS A 89 -13.92 3.01 4.35
N GLU A 90 -13.61 1.71 4.29
CA GLU A 90 -14.64 0.68 4.53
C GLU A 90 -14.31 -0.36 5.63
N SER A 91 -13.08 -0.45 6.17
CA SER A 91 -12.73 -1.61 6.99
C SER A 91 -11.94 -1.33 8.26
N ILE A 92 -12.14 -2.22 9.23
CA ILE A 92 -11.42 -2.54 10.48
C ILE A 92 -9.89 -2.43 10.41
N LEU A 93 -9.31 -2.33 9.22
CA LEU A 93 -7.94 -1.90 8.92
C LEU A 93 -7.54 -0.54 9.54
N VAL A 94 -8.47 0.30 10.00
CA VAL A 94 -8.15 1.46 10.85
C VAL A 94 -7.47 1.06 12.18
N LYS A 95 -7.58 -0.21 12.62
CA LYS A 95 -6.81 -0.75 13.75
C LYS A 95 -5.41 -1.24 13.39
N ILE A 96 -5.06 -1.38 12.11
CA ILE A 96 -3.64 -1.49 11.71
C ILE A 96 -3.01 -0.13 11.98
N SER A 97 -1.92 -0.12 12.76
CA SER A 97 -1.26 1.10 13.23
C SER A 97 -1.16 2.11 12.09
N GLN A 98 -1.89 3.22 12.19
CA GLN A 98 -1.92 4.30 11.19
C GLN A 98 -0.51 4.77 10.78
N LYS A 99 0.47 4.52 11.66
CA LYS A 99 1.91 4.68 11.41
C LYS A 99 2.44 3.81 10.25
N ASN A 100 2.06 2.55 10.16
CA ASN A 100 2.49 1.62 9.10
C ASN A 100 1.82 1.96 7.76
N PHE A 101 0.53 2.31 7.78
CA PHE A 101 -0.18 2.78 6.59
C PHE A 101 0.45 4.06 6.02
N ASN A 102 0.67 5.07 6.86
CA ASN A 102 1.31 6.32 6.42
C ASN A 102 2.75 6.11 5.92
N LYS A 103 3.49 5.15 6.49
CA LYS A 103 4.83 4.79 6.00
C LYS A 103 4.76 4.15 4.62
N LEU A 104 3.85 3.18 4.43
CA LEU A 104 3.66 2.51 3.15
C LEU A 104 3.28 3.52 2.06
N LEU A 105 2.34 4.42 2.37
CA LEU A 105 1.94 5.50 1.47
C LEU A 105 3.13 6.40 1.10
N LYS A 106 3.97 6.78 2.08
CA LYS A 106 5.21 7.53 1.81
C LYS A 106 6.15 6.78 0.88
N PHE A 107 6.36 5.47 1.06
CA PHE A 107 7.24 4.70 0.18
C PHE A 107 6.72 4.64 -1.24
N ILE A 108 5.41 4.44 -1.41
CA ILE A 108 4.75 4.48 -2.72
C ILE A 108 4.97 5.84 -3.37
N THR A 109 4.78 6.94 -2.63
CA THR A 109 5.04 8.30 -3.15
C THR A 109 6.49 8.50 -3.57
N PHE A 110 7.47 8.02 -2.79
CA PHE A 110 8.89 8.14 -3.15
C PHE A 110 9.26 7.30 -4.38
N ALA A 111 8.76 6.08 -4.50
CA ALA A 111 9.00 5.26 -5.69
C ALA A 111 8.34 5.86 -6.93
N PHE A 112 7.11 6.35 -6.79
CA PHE A 112 6.39 7.07 -7.83
C PHE A 112 7.19 8.30 -8.30
N ALA A 113 7.67 9.11 -7.36
CA ALA A 113 8.53 10.25 -7.67
C ALA A 113 9.81 9.81 -8.40
N GLY A 114 10.44 8.70 -7.98
CA GLY A 114 11.62 8.15 -8.65
C GLY A 114 11.37 7.78 -10.11
N SER A 115 10.29 7.04 -10.39
CA SER A 115 9.90 6.69 -11.77
C SER A 115 9.53 7.92 -12.59
N PHE A 116 8.85 8.88 -11.98
CA PHE A 116 8.47 10.13 -12.65
C PHE A 116 9.70 10.99 -13.00
N ILE A 117 10.63 11.15 -12.05
CA ILE A 117 11.90 11.84 -12.26
C ILE A 117 12.70 11.16 -13.39
N TYR A 118 12.70 9.82 -13.45
CA TYR A 118 13.36 9.10 -14.54
C TYR A 118 12.79 9.43 -15.91
N ILE A 119 11.46 9.43 -16.05
CA ILE A 119 10.79 9.76 -17.32
C ILE A 119 11.14 11.18 -17.73
N PHE A 120 11.08 12.14 -16.81
CA PHE A 120 11.47 13.52 -17.07
C PHE A 120 12.93 13.65 -17.44
N ALA A 121 13.84 12.99 -16.71
CA ALA A 121 15.26 12.99 -17.02
C ALA A 121 15.52 12.43 -18.43
N SER A 122 14.87 11.31 -18.79
CA SER A 122 14.95 10.69 -20.11
C SER A 122 14.46 11.61 -21.23
N LEU A 123 13.38 12.36 -20.99
CA LEU A 123 12.85 13.34 -21.94
C LEU A 123 13.80 14.53 -22.12
N VAL A 124 14.40 15.02 -21.03
CA VAL A 124 15.44 16.05 -21.08
C VAL A 124 16.66 15.54 -21.86
N THR A 125 17.09 14.28 -21.66
CA THR A 125 18.19 13.68 -22.44
C THR A 125 17.91 13.73 -23.93
N ALA A 126 16.71 13.30 -24.33
CA ALA A 126 16.31 13.26 -25.73
C ALA A 126 16.22 14.65 -26.37
N PHE A 127 15.99 15.70 -25.57
CA PHE A 127 15.94 17.08 -26.04
C PHE A 127 17.33 17.74 -26.11
N VAL A 128 18.20 17.48 -25.12
CA VAL A 128 19.50 18.14 -24.98
C VAL A 128 20.59 17.45 -25.81
N TYR A 129 20.55 16.12 -25.90
CA TYR A 129 21.58 15.34 -26.60
C TYR A 129 21.02 14.75 -27.88
N SER A 130 21.76 14.91 -28.97
CA SER A 130 21.45 14.25 -30.23
C SER A 130 21.60 12.73 -30.08
N PRO A 131 20.81 11.89 -30.77
CA PRO A 131 20.87 10.42 -30.65
C PRO A 131 22.24 9.81 -30.93
N LYS A 132 23.15 10.57 -31.58
CA LYS A 132 24.50 10.15 -31.94
C LYS A 132 25.58 10.61 -30.96
N GLU A 133 25.24 11.48 -30.01
CA GLU A 133 26.18 12.01 -29.04
C GLU A 133 25.99 11.30 -27.70
N ALA A 134 27.08 10.75 -27.16
CA ALA A 134 27.05 10.17 -25.83
C ALA A 134 26.84 11.30 -24.79
N PRO A 135 25.89 11.16 -23.85
CA PRO A 135 25.71 12.13 -22.79
C PRO A 135 26.97 12.27 -21.94
N ASN A 136 27.15 13.46 -21.39
CA ASN A 136 28.26 13.77 -20.48
C ASN A 136 28.31 12.77 -19.32
N TYR A 137 29.52 12.41 -18.86
CA TYR A 137 29.79 11.54 -17.71
C TYR A 137 28.84 11.79 -16.53
N TYR A 138 28.70 13.06 -16.10
CA TYR A 138 27.84 13.40 -14.96
C TYR A 138 26.37 13.07 -15.19
N PHE A 139 25.91 13.24 -16.44
CA PHE A 139 24.54 12.96 -16.82
C PHE A 139 24.27 11.45 -16.88
N THR A 140 25.22 10.69 -17.43
CA THR A 140 25.19 9.22 -17.42
C THR A 140 25.15 8.68 -16.00
N LEU A 141 26.01 9.21 -15.11
CA LEU A 141 26.06 8.82 -13.71
C LEU A 141 24.73 9.15 -13.00
N PHE A 142 24.20 10.35 -13.20
CA PHE A 142 22.89 10.75 -12.67
C PHE A 142 21.76 9.82 -13.13
N THR A 143 21.75 9.47 -14.41
CA THR A 143 20.73 8.58 -15.01
C THR A 143 20.82 7.18 -14.40
N ILE A 144 22.02 6.63 -14.25
CA ILE A 144 22.25 5.33 -13.59
C ILE A 144 21.75 5.36 -12.13
N ILE A 145 22.01 6.45 -11.40
CA ILE A 145 21.53 6.60 -10.02
C ILE A 145 20.00 6.58 -9.97
N ILE A 146 19.34 7.33 -10.84
CA ILE A 146 17.87 7.37 -10.86
C ILE A 146 17.30 5.99 -11.19
N ILE A 147 17.87 5.28 -12.18
CA ILE A 147 17.44 3.93 -12.54
C ILE A 147 17.60 2.99 -11.34
N ALA A 148 18.77 3.00 -10.69
CA ALA A 148 19.04 2.20 -9.51
C ALA A 148 18.06 2.53 -8.38
N TYR A 149 17.83 3.82 -8.11
CA TYR A 149 16.87 4.30 -7.13
C TYR A 149 15.46 3.80 -7.42
N MET A 150 15.00 3.92 -8.66
CA MET A 150 13.68 3.45 -9.09
C MET A 150 13.51 1.94 -8.83
N ILE A 151 14.48 1.12 -9.26
CA ILE A 151 14.42 -0.34 -9.11
C ILE A 151 14.47 -0.74 -7.62
N LEU A 152 15.40 -0.17 -6.85
CA LEU A 152 15.55 -0.44 -5.42
C LEU A 152 14.30 -0.01 -4.62
N SER A 153 13.71 1.13 -4.97
CA SER A 153 12.48 1.60 -4.34
C SER A 153 11.29 0.72 -4.68
N SER A 154 11.19 0.24 -5.91
CA SER A 154 10.17 -0.74 -6.31
C SER A 154 10.31 -2.05 -5.53
N LEU A 155 11.53 -2.58 -5.46
CA LEU A 155 11.82 -3.81 -4.72
C LEU A 155 11.46 -3.67 -3.24
N ARG A 156 11.77 -2.51 -2.64
CA ARG A 156 11.41 -2.20 -1.26
C ARG A 156 9.90 -2.21 -1.06
N ILE A 157 9.12 -1.57 -1.94
CA ILE A 157 7.66 -1.59 -1.84
C ILE A 157 7.13 -3.01 -1.93
N GLY A 158 7.61 -3.80 -2.90
CA GLY A 158 7.23 -5.20 -3.06
C GLY A 158 7.51 -6.01 -1.79
N PHE A 159 8.68 -5.82 -1.18
CA PHE A 159 9.04 -6.51 0.06
C PHE A 159 8.17 -6.07 1.26
N VAL A 160 7.98 -4.76 1.45
CA VAL A 160 7.14 -4.25 2.55
C VAL A 160 5.70 -4.72 2.41
N LEU A 161 5.16 -4.72 1.19
CA LEU A 161 3.82 -5.23 0.93
C LEU A 161 3.75 -6.74 1.18
N PHE A 162 4.71 -7.52 0.70
CA PHE A 162 4.74 -8.97 0.94
C PHE A 162 4.72 -9.30 2.43
N VAL A 163 5.57 -8.62 3.21
CA VAL A 163 5.62 -8.81 4.67
C VAL A 163 4.34 -8.35 5.34
N SER A 164 3.81 -7.18 4.95
CA SER A 164 2.55 -6.66 5.51
C SER A 164 1.40 -7.61 5.20
N PHE A 165 1.31 -8.13 3.98
CA PHE A 165 0.25 -9.04 3.55
C PHE A 165 0.28 -10.37 4.33
N ILE A 166 1.45 -10.94 4.60
CA ILE A 166 1.58 -12.17 5.41
C ILE A 166 1.11 -11.94 6.86
N VAL A 167 1.48 -10.81 7.45
CA VAL A 167 1.11 -10.48 8.84
C VAL A 167 -0.37 -10.11 8.93
N ASP A 168 -0.86 -9.30 8.00
CA ASP A 168 -2.23 -8.78 8.00
C ASP A 168 -3.24 -9.85 7.58
N LEU A 169 -2.93 -10.76 6.65
CA LEU A 169 -3.81 -11.88 6.28
C LEU A 169 -4.19 -12.72 7.51
N LYS A 170 -3.23 -12.95 8.41
CA LYS A 170 -3.43 -13.74 9.62
C LYS A 170 -4.30 -13.01 10.65
N GLN A 171 -4.24 -11.69 10.71
CA GLN A 171 -5.10 -10.89 11.58
C GLN A 171 -6.49 -10.66 11.00
N ILE A 172 -6.60 -10.47 9.69
CA ILE A 172 -7.86 -10.27 8.98
C ILE A 172 -8.71 -11.54 9.06
N THR A 173 -8.13 -12.74 8.88
CA THR A 173 -8.89 -13.99 9.04
C THR A 173 -9.44 -14.17 10.45
N LEU A 174 -8.70 -13.76 11.49
CA LEU A 174 -9.18 -13.83 12.87
C LEU A 174 -10.29 -12.82 13.16
N HIS A 175 -10.19 -11.57 12.66
CA HIS A 175 -11.24 -10.57 12.86
C HIS A 175 -12.51 -10.86 12.07
N VAL A 176 -12.41 -11.37 10.84
CA VAL A 176 -13.60 -11.73 10.04
C VAL A 176 -14.40 -12.86 10.71
N GLU A 177 -13.72 -13.80 11.36
CA GLU A 177 -14.39 -14.86 12.12
C GLU A 177 -15.09 -14.31 13.37
N ASP A 178 -14.45 -13.35 14.07
CA ASP A 178 -15.01 -12.69 15.24
C ASP A 178 -16.24 -11.82 14.89
N GLU A 179 -16.17 -11.04 13.80
CA GLU A 179 -17.30 -10.24 13.31
C GLU A 179 -18.49 -11.11 12.89
N LYS A 180 -18.25 -12.21 12.16
CA LYS A 180 -19.30 -13.18 11.84
C LYS A 180 -19.94 -13.77 13.09
N SER A 181 -19.16 -13.99 14.15
CA SER A 181 -19.68 -14.51 15.42
C SER A 181 -20.57 -13.49 16.14
N VAL A 182 -20.19 -12.21 16.11
CA VAL A 182 -20.97 -11.10 16.68
C VAL A 182 -22.25 -10.88 15.89
N GLU A 183 -22.18 -10.92 14.56
CA GLU A 183 -23.34 -10.79 13.67
C GLU A 183 -24.35 -11.92 13.91
N ARG A 184 -23.89 -13.18 14.00
CA ARG A 184 -24.75 -14.32 14.37
C ARG A 184 -25.44 -14.11 15.71
N ARG A 185 -24.68 -13.68 16.73
CA ARG A 185 -25.24 -13.41 18.06
C ARG A 185 -26.27 -12.29 18.04
N ASN A 186 -26.04 -11.25 17.25
CA ASN A 186 -26.97 -10.13 17.12
C ASN A 186 -28.26 -10.55 16.40
N ASN A 187 -28.14 -11.38 15.36
CA ASN A 187 -29.29 -11.97 14.66
C ASN A 187 -30.11 -12.87 15.59
N GLU A 188 -29.46 -13.72 16.40
CA GLU A 188 -30.15 -14.54 17.40
C GLU A 188 -30.89 -13.69 18.44
N ILE A 189 -30.30 -12.57 18.88
CA ILE A 189 -30.96 -11.65 19.81
C ILE A 189 -32.18 -10.99 19.15
N MET A 190 -32.07 -10.58 17.88
CA MET A 190 -33.19 -10.00 17.14
C MET A 190 -34.33 -10.98 16.89
N GLU A 191 -34.02 -12.23 16.57
CA GLU A 191 -35.03 -13.28 16.43
C GLU A 191 -35.77 -13.55 17.75
N ARG A 192 -35.03 -13.57 18.87
CA ARG A 192 -35.63 -13.67 20.22
C ARG A 192 -36.48 -12.46 20.57
N LEU A 193 -36.04 -11.26 20.18
CA LEU A 193 -36.80 -10.02 20.42
C LEU A 193 -38.11 -10.02 19.63
N ASP A 194 -38.05 -10.43 18.36
CA ASP A 194 -39.22 -10.52 17.49
C ASP A 194 -40.22 -11.55 18.01
N THR A 195 -39.73 -12.73 18.43
CA THR A 195 -40.55 -13.76 19.08
C THR A 195 -41.23 -13.23 20.36
N TYR A 196 -40.51 -12.47 21.17
CA TYR A 196 -41.06 -11.88 22.39
C TYR A 196 -42.14 -10.82 22.10
N LEU A 197 -41.92 -9.99 21.08
CA LEU A 197 -42.88 -8.98 20.63
C LEU A 197 -44.17 -9.65 20.10
N GLN A 198 -44.04 -10.67 19.26
CA GLN A 198 -45.19 -11.43 18.76
C GLN A 198 -45.98 -12.10 19.90
N TYR A 199 -45.28 -12.69 20.88
CA TYR A 199 -45.92 -13.29 22.05
C TYR A 199 -46.71 -12.25 22.86
N THR A 200 -46.11 -11.11 23.18
CA THR A 200 -46.76 -10.04 23.96
C THR A 200 -47.92 -9.38 23.23
N GLU A 201 -47.84 -9.24 21.92
CA GLU A 201 -48.95 -8.75 21.10
C GLU A 201 -50.11 -9.74 21.06
N SER A 202 -49.83 -11.04 20.96
CA SER A 202 -50.86 -12.09 21.04
C SER A 202 -51.57 -12.14 22.39
N GLU A 203 -50.82 -11.98 23.49
CA GLU A 203 -51.35 -11.89 24.86
C GLU A 203 -52.27 -10.68 25.02
N ARG A 204 -51.84 -9.49 24.53
CA ARG A 204 -52.68 -8.29 24.53
C ARG A 204 -53.95 -8.46 23.70
N GLY A 205 -53.85 -9.09 22.53
CA GLY A 205 -55.00 -9.41 21.69
C GLY A 205 -56.00 -10.33 22.39
N ARG A 206 -55.51 -11.38 23.07
CA ARG A 206 -56.34 -12.30 23.86
C ARG A 206 -56.99 -11.59 25.05
N ALA A 207 -56.25 -10.76 25.78
CA ALA A 207 -56.77 -9.99 26.90
C ALA A 207 -57.82 -8.94 26.47
N ALA A 208 -57.66 -8.33 25.30
CA ALA A 208 -58.67 -7.43 24.73
C ALA A 208 -59.94 -8.19 24.31
N ALA A 209 -59.79 -9.35 23.65
CA ALA A 209 -60.90 -10.18 23.23
C ALA A 209 -61.70 -10.73 24.43
N SER A 210 -61.03 -11.17 25.50
CA SER A 210 -61.70 -11.65 26.71
C SER A 210 -62.49 -10.54 27.42
N ARG A 211 -61.96 -9.30 27.46
CA ARG A 211 -62.71 -8.14 27.98
C ARG A 211 -63.96 -7.83 27.15
N ILE A 212 -63.87 -7.90 25.82
CA ILE A 212 -65.02 -7.65 24.93
C ILE A 212 -66.10 -8.73 25.15
N ASN A 213 -65.70 -9.99 25.29
CA ASN A 213 -66.64 -11.08 25.56
C ASN A 213 -67.35 -10.91 26.90
N GLN A 214 -66.62 -10.57 27.98
CA GLN A 214 -67.22 -10.27 29.29
C GLN A 214 -68.22 -9.11 29.22
N LEU A 215 -67.87 -8.00 28.54
CA LEU A 215 -68.76 -6.86 28.35
C LEU A 215 -70.04 -7.23 27.57
N ASN A 216 -69.93 -8.11 26.57
CA ASN A 216 -71.10 -8.59 25.83
C ASN A 216 -71.98 -9.52 26.67
N GLU A 217 -71.39 -10.39 27.48
CA GLU A 217 -72.12 -11.24 28.43
C GLU A 217 -72.86 -10.41 29.49
N GLU A 218 -72.22 -9.38 30.05
CA GLU A 218 -72.85 -8.43 31.00
C GLU A 218 -74.03 -7.68 30.35
N ARG A 219 -73.88 -7.23 29.10
CA ARG A 219 -74.97 -6.58 28.36
C ARG A 219 -76.13 -7.52 28.07
N HIS A 220 -75.86 -8.77 27.69
CA HIS A 220 -76.92 -9.76 27.48
C HIS A 220 -77.63 -10.16 28.78
N SER A 221 -76.90 -10.25 29.89
CA SER A 221 -77.46 -10.51 31.23
C SER A 221 -78.35 -9.36 31.70
N SER A 222 -77.93 -8.11 31.47
CA SER A 222 -78.71 -6.92 31.82
C SER A 222 -79.95 -6.72 30.95
N ASN A 223 -79.96 -7.25 29.72
CA ASN A 223 -81.11 -7.16 28.81
C ASN A 223 -82.17 -8.25 29.08
N ASN A 224 -81.78 -9.37 29.71
CA ASN A 224 -82.69 -10.45 30.10
C ASN A 224 -83.38 -10.23 31.45
N GLY A 225 -82.98 -9.20 32.23
CA GLY A 225 -83.60 -8.84 33.51
C GLY A 225 -84.74 -7.80 33.40
N ASN A 226 -85.08 -7.34 32.20
CA ASN A 226 -86.07 -6.30 31.93
C ASN A 226 -87.35 -6.78 31.20
N ASN A 227 -87.64 -8.09 31.21
CA ASN A 227 -88.91 -8.66 30.74
C ASN A 227 -89.72 -9.22 31.91
#